data_AF-A0A031I287-F1
#
_entry.id   AF-A0A031I287-F1
#
_cell.length_a   1.000
_cell.length_b   1.000
_cell.length_c   1.000
_cell.angle_alpha   90.00
_cell.angle_beta   90.00
_cell.angle_gamma   90.00
#
_symmetry.space_group_name_H-M   'P 1'
#
loop_
_entity.id
_entity.type
_entity.pdbx_description
1 polymer ?
#
loop_
_entity_poly.entity_id
_entity_poly.type
_entity_poly.pdbx_seq_one_letter_code
_entity_poly.pdbx_strand_id
1 'polypeptide(L)'
;MQSSSENVSGTVLHWIILIVIGITIGCLSINTKPDRFADFDTYVLYVDQLVHFPPDNWYFFEAFSNYWLLSLHWLVQSIYGAVVVAHYALGATFLFFAALTFAADDSSWKSTLFTFALLGPALAFVTLRATPAYFLVALAVRHAMKDERRAWLYMFAALMFHASTVLAIGPFMLLYFRDQLPTAFRADKPAKMFIVLVSLLVIVSVIAPQISNGIISIIKSVPFFEKYIAYTEEGQANDYVTSINHYIFLAFTAIFTGGFFIFSPAKNKKLNVYLLSSFSIYFGLFFIASPVAAFRQTPFWLIPMIVIYPWERVGVRSIGTPIFVCLCAGLLYFQFGQVYL
;
A
#
# COMPACT_ATOMS: atom_id res chain seq x y z
N MET A 1 23.76 -25.65 17.14
CA MET A 1 24.76 -25.22 16.14
C MET A 1 24.28 -25.46 14.70
N GLN A 2 22.97 -25.33 14.43
CA GLN A 2 22.32 -25.64 13.14
C GLN A 2 21.79 -24.38 12.42
N SER A 3 22.13 -23.16 12.87
CA SER A 3 21.46 -21.93 12.44
C SER A 3 22.20 -21.09 11.38
N SER A 4 23.42 -21.47 10.96
CA SER A 4 24.18 -20.67 9.98
C SER A 4 23.90 -21.06 8.53
N SER A 5 23.74 -22.36 8.22
CA SER A 5 23.53 -22.82 6.84
C SER A 5 22.13 -22.54 6.31
N GLU A 6 21.09 -22.64 7.15
CA GLU A 6 19.71 -22.29 6.75
C GLU A 6 19.56 -20.80 6.49
N ASN A 7 20.25 -19.95 7.27
CA ASN A 7 20.18 -18.50 7.13
C ASN A 7 20.85 -18.04 5.83
N VAL A 8 22.02 -18.62 5.48
CA VAL A 8 22.71 -18.32 4.22
C VAL A 8 21.87 -18.73 3.00
N SER A 9 21.20 -19.89 3.04
CA SER A 9 20.30 -20.35 1.97
C SER A 9 19.10 -19.41 1.78
N GLY A 10 18.51 -18.94 2.89
CA GLY A 10 17.40 -17.98 2.86
C GLY A 10 17.77 -16.62 2.27
N THR A 11 18.94 -16.09 2.64
CA THR A 11 19.47 -14.81 2.11
C THR A 11 19.79 -14.90 0.62
N VAL A 12 20.43 -15.98 0.17
CA VAL A 12 20.71 -16.18 -1.26
C VAL A 12 19.42 -16.27 -2.07
N LEU A 13 18.44 -17.05 -1.61
CA LEU A 13 17.14 -17.17 -2.28
C LEU A 13 16.39 -15.83 -2.33
N HIS A 14 16.48 -15.03 -1.29
CA HIS A 14 15.91 -13.68 -1.24
C HIS A 14 16.44 -12.80 -2.38
N TRP A 15 17.77 -12.74 -2.55
CA TRP A 15 18.39 -11.94 -3.60
C TRP A 15 18.08 -12.48 -5.00
N ILE A 16 18.05 -13.81 -5.17
CA ILE A 16 17.64 -14.43 -6.44
C ILE A 16 16.22 -13.98 -6.81
N ILE A 17 15.29 -13.98 -5.85
CA ILE A 17 13.91 -13.54 -6.10
C ILE A 17 13.84 -12.07 -6.48
N LEU A 18 14.57 -11.18 -5.79
CA LEU A 18 14.63 -9.76 -6.16
C LEU A 18 15.21 -9.56 -7.57
N ILE A 19 16.24 -10.32 -7.95
CA ILE A 19 16.83 -10.28 -9.30
C ILE A 19 15.82 -10.73 -10.35
N VAL A 20 15.12 -11.86 -10.11
CA VAL A 20 14.10 -12.38 -11.03
C VAL A 20 12.96 -11.38 -11.20
N ILE A 21 12.49 -10.77 -10.10
CA ILE A 21 11.50 -9.68 -10.14
C ILE A 21 12.04 -8.50 -10.96
N GLY A 22 13.29 -8.10 -10.75
CA GLY A 22 13.90 -6.99 -11.48
C GLY A 22 14.02 -7.25 -12.98
N ILE A 23 14.45 -8.44 -13.37
CA ILE A 23 14.47 -8.87 -14.78
C ILE A 23 13.05 -8.86 -15.35
N THR A 24 12.06 -9.33 -14.59
CA THR A 24 10.66 -9.34 -15.02
C THR A 24 10.14 -7.93 -15.26
N ILE A 25 10.37 -7.00 -14.33
CA ILE A 25 10.01 -5.58 -14.47
C ILE A 25 10.72 -4.97 -15.68
N GLY A 26 12.01 -5.24 -15.87
CA GLY A 26 12.77 -4.75 -17.03
C GLY A 26 12.22 -5.26 -18.36
N CYS A 27 11.97 -6.57 -18.45
CA CYS A 27 11.36 -7.19 -19.63
C CYS A 27 9.98 -6.62 -19.92
N LEU A 28 9.12 -6.47 -18.92
CA LEU A 28 7.80 -5.85 -19.09
C LEU A 28 7.93 -4.40 -19.55
N SER A 29 8.82 -3.62 -18.94
CA SER A 29 9.02 -2.21 -19.30
C SER A 29 9.49 -2.05 -20.74
N ILE A 30 10.40 -2.90 -21.22
CA ILE A 30 10.93 -2.83 -22.60
C ILE A 30 9.88 -3.24 -23.63
N ASN A 31 9.04 -4.22 -23.31
CA ASN A 31 8.05 -4.77 -24.24
C ASN A 31 6.69 -4.06 -24.19
N THR A 32 6.46 -3.21 -23.19
CA THR A 32 5.21 -2.44 -23.05
C THR A 32 5.34 -1.13 -23.80
N LYS A 33 4.40 -0.85 -24.70
CA LYS A 33 4.33 0.45 -25.37
C LYS A 33 3.97 1.54 -24.34
N PRO A 34 4.57 2.74 -24.40
CA PRO A 34 4.41 3.70 -23.30
C PRO A 34 2.98 4.23 -23.10
N ASP A 35 2.18 4.29 -24.17
CA ASP A 35 0.74 4.61 -24.16
C ASP A 35 -0.12 3.55 -23.45
N ARG A 36 0.45 2.40 -23.09
CA ARG A 36 -0.22 1.34 -22.33
C ARG A 36 0.18 1.32 -20.86
N PHE A 37 1.00 2.27 -20.40
CA PHE A 37 1.26 2.43 -18.98
C PHE A 37 0.00 2.93 -18.27
N ALA A 38 -0.18 2.47 -17.04
CA ALA A 38 -1.31 2.87 -16.23
C ALA A 38 -1.22 4.31 -15.77
N ASP A 39 -2.39 4.96 -15.82
CA ASP A 39 -2.56 6.40 -15.63
C ASP A 39 -1.68 7.26 -16.54
N PHE A 40 -1.19 6.75 -17.67
CA PHE A 40 -0.29 7.48 -18.56
C PHE A 40 -0.87 8.84 -18.97
N ASP A 41 -2.08 8.85 -19.53
CA ASP A 41 -2.76 10.06 -19.98
C ASP A 41 -3.05 11.02 -18.81
N THR A 42 -3.44 10.47 -17.66
CA THR A 42 -3.64 11.23 -16.41
C THR A 42 -2.36 11.92 -15.99
N TYR A 43 -1.21 11.25 -16.07
CA TYR A 43 0.09 11.83 -15.74
C TYR A 43 0.58 12.83 -16.79
N VAL A 44 0.28 12.62 -18.07
CA VAL A 44 0.56 13.61 -19.12
C VAL A 44 -0.21 14.90 -18.84
N LEU A 45 -1.51 14.80 -18.57
CA LEU A 45 -2.34 15.96 -18.22
C LEU A 45 -1.85 16.63 -16.93
N TYR A 46 -1.52 15.83 -15.91
CA TYR A 46 -1.02 16.34 -14.64
C TYR A 46 0.30 17.10 -14.78
N VAL A 47 1.27 16.54 -15.53
CA VAL A 47 2.57 17.19 -15.76
C VAL A 47 2.41 18.42 -16.63
N ASP A 48 1.52 18.39 -17.63
CA ASP A 48 1.18 19.56 -18.44
C ASP A 48 0.66 20.72 -17.58
N GLN A 49 -0.31 20.44 -16.71
CA GLN A 49 -0.83 21.42 -15.75
C GLN A 49 0.27 21.92 -14.81
N LEU A 50 1.12 21.03 -14.29
CA LEU A 50 2.21 21.42 -13.38
C LEU A 50 3.25 22.32 -14.06
N VAL A 51 3.52 22.13 -15.36
CA VAL A 51 4.50 22.92 -16.12
C VAL A 51 3.91 24.27 -16.55
N HIS A 52 2.70 24.26 -17.12
CA HIS A 52 2.13 25.44 -17.78
C HIS A 52 1.19 26.25 -16.88
N PHE A 53 0.52 25.61 -15.92
CA PHE A 53 -0.48 26.21 -15.04
C PHE A 53 -0.29 25.75 -13.58
N PRO A 54 0.90 25.90 -12.99
CA PRO A 54 1.17 25.40 -11.65
C PRO A 54 0.24 26.07 -10.62
N PRO A 55 -0.53 25.30 -9.82
CA PRO A 55 -1.39 25.87 -8.78
C PRO A 55 -0.53 26.51 -7.68
N ASP A 56 -0.98 27.59 -7.04
CA ASP A 56 -0.19 28.40 -6.09
C ASP A 56 0.47 27.63 -4.93
N ASN A 57 0.00 26.42 -4.62
CA ASN A 57 0.48 25.55 -3.55
C ASN A 57 1.16 24.25 -4.04
N TRP A 58 1.52 24.16 -5.32
CA TRP A 58 2.10 22.96 -5.93
C TRP A 58 3.38 22.47 -5.24
N TYR A 59 4.13 23.37 -4.61
CA TYR A 59 5.38 23.07 -3.90
C TYR A 59 5.18 22.65 -2.44
N PHE A 60 3.97 22.81 -1.89
CA PHE A 60 3.67 22.50 -0.49
C PHE A 60 3.25 21.03 -0.31
N PHE A 61 2.55 20.46 -1.29
CA PHE A 61 2.06 19.08 -1.27
C PHE A 61 2.74 18.24 -2.34
N GLU A 62 3.16 17.02 -1.99
CA GLU A 62 3.82 16.08 -2.92
C GLU A 62 5.07 16.69 -3.57
N ALA A 63 5.74 17.57 -2.83
CA ALA A 63 6.83 18.40 -3.33
C ALA A 63 7.90 17.58 -4.05
N PHE A 64 8.32 16.45 -3.47
CA PHE A 64 9.36 15.62 -4.07
C PHE A 64 8.91 15.04 -5.41
N SER A 65 7.67 14.56 -5.50
CA SER A 65 7.10 14.04 -6.74
C SER A 65 6.94 15.12 -7.80
N ASN A 66 6.54 16.33 -7.41
CA ASN A 66 6.34 17.45 -8.33
C ASN A 66 7.68 17.96 -8.86
N TYR A 67 8.66 18.18 -7.97
CA TYR A 67 10.02 18.54 -8.37
C TYR A 67 10.66 17.46 -9.24
N TRP A 68 10.44 16.18 -8.95
CA TRP A 68 10.96 15.09 -9.75
C TRP A 68 10.39 15.10 -11.18
N LEU A 69 9.07 15.23 -11.33
CA LEU A 69 8.42 15.30 -12.64
C LEU A 69 8.82 16.55 -13.45
N LEU A 70 8.91 17.71 -12.79
CA LEU A 70 9.42 18.94 -13.42
C LEU A 70 10.88 18.80 -13.85
N SER A 71 11.72 18.18 -13.01
CA SER A 71 13.12 17.92 -13.36
C SER A 71 13.25 16.99 -14.56
N LEU A 72 12.42 15.93 -14.63
CA LEU A 72 12.37 15.05 -15.79
C LEU A 72 11.88 15.78 -17.04
N HIS A 73 10.89 16.66 -16.91
CA HIS A 73 10.43 17.51 -18.00
C HIS A 73 11.54 18.42 -18.52
N TRP A 74 12.28 19.11 -17.65
CA TRP A 74 13.40 19.95 -18.07
C TRP A 74 14.58 19.14 -18.63
N LEU A 75 14.78 17.90 -18.19
CA LEU A 75 15.82 17.04 -18.74
C LEU A 75 15.48 16.55 -20.15
N VAL A 76 14.23 16.12 -20.37
CA VAL A 76 13.78 15.48 -21.61
C VAL A 76 13.16 16.48 -22.60
N GLN A 77 12.84 17.68 -22.14
CA GLN A 77 12.20 18.77 -22.91
C GLN A 77 10.86 18.35 -23.54
N SER A 78 10.14 17.43 -22.89
CA SER A 78 8.85 16.90 -23.36
C SER A 78 8.02 16.42 -22.18
N ILE A 79 6.73 16.78 -22.13
CA ILE A 79 5.79 16.25 -21.12
C ILE A 79 5.64 14.74 -21.28
N TYR A 80 5.36 14.28 -22.50
CA TYR A 80 5.27 12.85 -22.83
C TYR A 80 6.56 12.12 -22.43
N GLY A 81 7.71 12.65 -22.87
CA GLY A 81 9.01 12.08 -22.54
C GLY A 81 9.29 11.99 -21.04
N ALA A 82 8.90 13.01 -20.26
CA ALA A 82 9.05 13.01 -18.81
C ALA A 82 8.23 11.89 -18.14
N VAL A 83 6.96 11.74 -18.54
CA VAL A 83 6.08 10.69 -18.00
C VAL A 83 6.60 9.30 -18.37
N VAL A 84 7.08 9.10 -19.59
CA VAL A 84 7.69 7.83 -20.02
C VAL A 84 8.93 7.50 -19.18
N VAL A 85 9.85 8.45 -19.02
CA VAL A 85 11.06 8.25 -18.20
C VAL A 85 10.71 8.01 -16.73
N ALA A 86 9.69 8.69 -16.20
CA ALA A 86 9.21 8.46 -14.84
C ALA A 86 8.73 7.01 -14.64
N HIS A 87 8.02 6.44 -15.61
CA HIS A 87 7.56 5.03 -15.54
C HIS A 87 8.73 4.05 -15.56
N TYR A 88 9.75 4.29 -16.38
CA TYR A 88 10.97 3.48 -16.36
C TYR A 88 11.72 3.58 -15.03
N ALA A 89 11.85 4.80 -14.51
CA ALA A 89 12.50 5.04 -13.22
C ALA A 89 11.71 4.46 -12.04
N LEU A 90 10.38 4.34 -12.16
CA LEU A 90 9.53 3.72 -11.14
C LEU A 90 9.91 2.26 -10.88
N GLY A 91 10.20 1.49 -11.93
CA GLY A 91 10.62 0.09 -11.80
C GLY A 91 11.92 -0.06 -10.99
N ALA A 92 12.92 0.79 -11.27
CA ALA A 92 14.17 0.83 -10.52
C ALA A 92 13.96 1.28 -9.06
N THR A 93 13.13 2.31 -8.88
CA THR A 93 12.78 2.87 -7.57
C THR A 93 12.04 1.84 -6.71
N PHE A 94 11.11 1.10 -7.31
CA PHE A 94 10.39 -0.01 -6.70
C PHE A 94 11.36 -1.09 -6.20
N LEU A 95 12.30 -1.55 -7.04
CA LEU A 95 13.27 -2.57 -6.66
C LEU A 95 14.18 -2.10 -5.52
N PHE A 96 14.64 -0.86 -5.57
CA PHE A 96 15.46 -0.27 -4.50
C PHE A 96 14.69 -0.22 -3.17
N PHE A 97 13.46 0.30 -3.18
CA PHE A 97 12.64 0.36 -1.98
C PHE A 97 12.19 -1.02 -1.48
N ALA A 98 11.98 -1.99 -2.37
CA ALA A 98 11.71 -3.37 -2.01
C ALA A 98 12.91 -3.99 -1.30
N ALA A 99 14.14 -3.79 -1.82
CA ALA A 99 15.36 -4.29 -1.17
C ALA A 99 15.55 -3.72 0.23
N LEU A 100 15.22 -2.44 0.45
CA LEU A 100 15.26 -1.81 1.78
C LEU A 100 14.16 -2.33 2.71
N THR A 101 12.92 -2.34 2.22
CA THR A 101 11.73 -2.72 3.01
C THR A 101 11.78 -4.19 3.41
N PHE A 102 12.21 -5.06 2.49
CA PHE A 102 12.30 -6.51 2.67
C PHE A 102 13.72 -7.00 2.94
N ALA A 103 14.59 -6.20 3.57
CA ALA A 103 15.98 -6.62 3.85
C ALA A 103 16.08 -8.06 4.38
N ALA A 104 16.99 -8.85 3.80
CA ALA A 104 17.07 -10.30 4.00
C ALA A 104 17.25 -10.73 5.48
N ASP A 105 17.84 -9.87 6.31
CA ASP A 105 18.05 -10.15 7.73
C ASP A 105 16.76 -10.06 8.58
N ASP A 106 15.76 -9.32 8.10
CA ASP A 106 14.54 -8.99 8.84
C ASP A 106 13.26 -9.54 8.19
N SER A 107 13.34 -10.02 6.94
CA SER A 107 12.17 -10.46 6.15
C SER A 107 12.42 -11.79 5.45
N SER A 108 11.42 -12.67 5.48
CA SER A 108 11.47 -13.90 4.70
C SER A 108 11.42 -13.58 3.20
N TRP A 109 12.13 -14.36 2.37
CA TRP A 109 12.00 -14.31 0.91
C TRP A 109 10.54 -14.48 0.45
N LYS A 110 9.73 -15.20 1.24
CA LYS A 110 8.29 -15.34 1.03
C LYS A 110 7.60 -13.97 1.08
N SER A 111 7.95 -13.11 2.03
CA SER A 111 7.38 -11.76 2.13
C SER A 111 7.59 -10.94 0.85
N THR A 112 8.77 -11.01 0.22
CA THR A 112 9.07 -10.34 -1.05
C THR A 112 8.18 -10.86 -2.18
N LEU A 113 8.13 -12.18 -2.33
CA LEU A 113 7.34 -12.84 -3.36
C LEU A 113 5.84 -12.57 -3.20
N PHE A 114 5.34 -12.60 -1.97
CA PHE A 114 3.94 -12.35 -1.64
C PHE A 114 3.56 -10.88 -1.81
N THR A 115 4.44 -9.94 -1.46
CA THR A 115 4.22 -8.51 -1.74
C THR A 115 4.14 -8.27 -3.23
N PHE A 116 5.07 -8.83 -4.01
CA PHE A 116 5.05 -8.68 -5.46
C PHE A 116 3.80 -9.30 -6.08
N ALA A 117 3.37 -10.47 -5.59
CA ALA A 117 2.18 -11.14 -6.08
C ALA A 117 0.86 -10.46 -5.67
N LEU A 118 0.78 -9.81 -4.50
CA LEU A 118 -0.45 -9.17 -4.00
C LEU A 118 -0.57 -7.70 -4.40
N LEU A 119 0.56 -7.00 -4.41
CA LEU A 119 0.62 -5.55 -4.54
C LEU A 119 1.55 -5.09 -5.66
N GLY A 120 2.40 -5.97 -6.22
CA GLY A 120 3.37 -5.59 -7.25
C GLY A 120 2.73 -4.85 -8.43
N PRO A 121 1.67 -5.40 -9.04
CA PRO A 121 0.85 -4.69 -10.02
C PRO A 121 0.24 -3.38 -9.56
N ALA A 122 -0.43 -3.34 -8.41
CA ALA A 122 -0.95 -2.09 -7.87
C ALA A 122 0.15 -1.03 -7.70
N LEU A 123 1.34 -1.43 -7.29
CA LEU A 123 2.48 -0.55 -7.02
C LEU A 123 3.26 -0.16 -8.28
N ALA A 124 3.36 -1.05 -9.27
CA ALA A 124 4.12 -0.78 -10.49
C ALA A 124 3.31 0.02 -11.52
N PHE A 125 1.98 -0.02 -11.44
CA PHE A 125 1.11 0.54 -12.46
C PHE A 125 0.21 1.68 -11.97
N VAL A 126 -0.21 1.72 -10.70
CA VAL A 126 -1.30 2.64 -10.32
C VAL A 126 -0.82 4.06 -9.99
N THR A 127 0.45 4.31 -9.64
CA THR A 127 0.89 5.70 -9.42
C THR A 127 2.42 5.90 -9.40
N LEU A 128 2.96 6.70 -10.33
CA LEU A 128 4.33 7.22 -10.28
C LEU A 128 4.68 7.88 -8.94
N ARG A 129 3.68 8.52 -8.30
CA ARG A 129 3.87 9.32 -7.08
C ARG A 129 3.65 8.56 -5.78
N ALA A 130 2.64 7.68 -5.68
CA ALA A 130 2.29 7.04 -4.41
C ALA A 130 3.13 5.80 -4.07
N THR A 131 3.72 5.14 -5.07
CA THR A 131 4.50 3.91 -4.84
C THR A 131 5.68 4.08 -3.90
N PRO A 132 6.57 5.08 -4.09
CA PRO A 132 7.61 5.38 -3.12
C PRO A 132 7.07 5.64 -1.70
N ALA A 133 5.93 6.33 -1.59
CA ALA A 133 5.30 6.65 -0.31
C ALA A 133 4.87 5.38 0.44
N TYR A 134 4.29 4.38 -0.24
CA TYR A 134 3.88 3.12 0.40
C TYR A 134 5.07 2.38 1.05
N PHE A 135 6.22 2.31 0.36
CA PHE A 135 7.42 1.68 0.91
C PHE A 135 8.06 2.49 2.04
N LEU A 136 8.12 3.81 1.91
CA LEU A 136 8.62 4.69 2.97
C LEU A 136 7.76 4.59 4.23
N VAL A 137 6.43 4.47 4.10
CA VAL A 137 5.55 4.19 5.25
C VAL A 137 5.84 2.82 5.85
N ALA A 138 6.07 1.78 5.04
CA ALA A 138 6.43 0.46 5.55
C ALA A 138 7.75 0.48 6.35
N LEU A 139 8.76 1.21 5.86
CA LEU A 139 10.01 1.46 6.58
C LEU A 139 9.75 2.24 7.88
N ALA A 140 8.95 3.31 7.83
CA ALA A 140 8.56 4.10 8.99
C ALA A 140 7.94 3.20 10.08
N VAL A 141 6.98 2.36 9.71
CA VAL A 141 6.31 1.41 10.61
C VAL A 141 7.31 0.42 11.21
N ARG A 142 8.22 -0.15 10.42
CA ARG A 142 9.25 -1.09 10.92
C ARG A 142 10.20 -0.43 11.91
N HIS A 143 10.62 0.81 11.67
CA HIS A 143 11.45 1.57 12.61
C HIS A 143 10.66 2.00 13.86
N ALA A 144 9.37 2.33 13.73
CA ALA A 144 8.50 2.65 14.86
C ALA A 144 8.26 1.45 15.78
N MET A 145 8.19 0.23 15.22
CA MET A 145 8.13 -1.00 16.03
C MET A 145 9.37 -1.20 16.91
N LYS A 146 10.51 -0.60 16.55
CA LYS A 146 11.78 -0.62 17.29
C LYS A 146 12.01 0.67 18.11
N ASP A 147 11.01 1.55 18.21
CA ASP A 147 11.11 2.85 18.90
C ASP A 147 12.20 3.79 18.36
N GLU A 148 12.55 3.63 17.09
CA GLU A 148 13.60 4.42 16.45
C GLU A 148 13.05 5.74 15.91
N ARG A 149 13.70 6.86 16.27
CA ARG A 149 13.33 8.20 15.79
C ARG A 149 13.36 8.35 14.27
N ARG A 150 14.17 7.53 13.58
CA ARG A 150 14.26 7.47 12.11
C ARG A 150 12.91 7.15 11.45
N ALA A 151 11.98 6.54 12.19
CA ALA A 151 10.62 6.30 11.74
C ALA A 151 9.91 7.58 11.26
N TRP A 152 10.09 8.69 11.98
CA TRP A 152 9.51 9.98 11.62
C TRP A 152 10.10 10.54 10.32
N LEU A 153 11.41 10.37 10.10
CA LEU A 153 12.06 10.81 8.87
C LEU A 153 11.47 10.11 7.65
N TYR A 154 11.26 8.79 7.72
CA TYR A 154 10.62 8.03 6.65
C TYR A 154 9.16 8.44 6.44
N MET A 155 8.42 8.73 7.52
CA MET A 155 7.03 9.20 7.43
C MET A 155 6.92 10.59 6.77
N PHE A 156 7.79 11.53 7.17
CA PHE A 156 7.86 12.85 6.54
C PHE A 156 8.27 12.75 5.08
N ALA A 157 9.27 11.91 4.76
CA ALA A 157 9.66 11.65 3.38
C ALA A 157 8.49 11.09 2.55
N ALA A 158 7.73 10.11 3.09
CA ALA A 158 6.56 9.56 2.41
C ALA A 158 5.50 10.63 2.08
N LEU A 159 5.25 11.56 3.00
CA LEU A 159 4.32 12.68 2.79
C LEU A 159 4.76 13.60 1.64
N MET A 160 6.07 13.77 1.44
CA MET A 160 6.63 14.56 0.34
C MET A 160 6.49 13.88 -1.01
N PHE A 161 6.29 12.56 -1.07
CA PHE A 161 6.01 11.83 -2.32
C PHE A 161 4.51 11.82 -2.64
N HIS A 162 3.67 11.53 -1.65
CA HIS A 162 2.24 11.45 -1.93
C HIS A 162 1.40 11.79 -0.71
N ALA A 163 0.40 12.64 -0.92
CA ALA A 163 -0.35 13.20 0.18
C ALA A 163 -1.30 12.16 0.81
N SER A 164 -1.65 11.06 0.11
CA SER A 164 -2.41 9.95 0.73
C SER A 164 -1.71 9.31 1.94
N THR A 165 -0.41 9.55 2.12
CA THR A 165 0.35 9.18 3.33
C THR A 165 -0.31 9.68 4.61
N VAL A 166 -1.08 10.78 4.55
CA VAL A 166 -1.84 11.30 5.70
C VAL A 166 -2.75 10.24 6.32
N LEU A 167 -3.31 9.32 5.52
CA LEU A 167 -4.14 8.21 6.00
C LEU A 167 -3.37 7.23 6.90
N ALA A 168 -2.04 7.18 6.79
CA ALA A 168 -1.18 6.34 7.62
C ALA A 168 -0.66 7.06 8.87
N ILE A 169 -0.73 8.40 8.96
CA ILE A 169 -0.16 9.18 10.08
C ILE A 169 -0.86 8.85 11.40
N GLY A 170 -2.20 8.83 11.42
CA GLY A 170 -2.97 8.50 12.62
C GLY A 170 -2.64 7.10 13.16
N PRO A 171 -2.77 6.03 12.34
CA PRO A 171 -2.33 4.69 12.70
C PRO A 171 -0.86 4.62 13.17
N PHE A 172 0.03 5.32 12.49
CA PHE A 172 1.45 5.38 12.85
C PHE A 172 1.70 6.05 14.20
N MET A 173 0.99 7.13 14.52
CA MET A 173 1.07 7.76 15.84
C MET A 173 0.63 6.80 16.94
N LEU A 174 -0.48 6.08 16.73
CA LEU A 174 -0.97 5.08 17.69
C LEU A 174 0.03 3.93 17.88
N LEU A 175 0.73 3.54 16.82
CA LEU A 175 1.83 2.58 16.88
C LEU A 175 3.02 3.11 17.69
N TYR A 176 3.52 4.30 17.33
CA TYR A 176 4.73 4.88 17.91
C TYR A 176 4.55 5.20 19.39
N PHE A 177 3.39 5.75 19.76
CA PHE A 177 3.04 6.08 21.15
C PHE A 177 2.25 4.99 21.85
N ARG A 178 2.25 3.75 21.33
CA ARG A 178 1.48 2.63 21.88
C ARG A 178 1.65 2.47 23.39
N ASP A 179 2.88 2.58 23.87
CA ASP A 179 3.22 2.32 25.27
C ASP A 179 2.73 3.44 26.21
N GLN A 180 2.26 4.55 25.65
CA GLN A 180 1.61 5.67 26.33
C GLN A 180 0.06 5.59 26.25
N LEU A 181 -0.49 4.74 25.37
CA LEU A 181 -1.94 4.56 25.27
C LEU A 181 -2.50 3.86 26.52
N PRO A 182 -3.78 4.06 26.88
CA PRO A 182 -4.43 3.26 27.91
C PRO A 182 -4.44 1.77 27.52
N THR A 183 -4.35 0.87 28.51
CA THR A 183 -4.26 -0.60 28.28
C THR A 183 -5.39 -1.14 27.40
N ALA A 184 -6.58 -0.53 27.44
CA ALA A 184 -7.71 -0.87 26.58
C ALA A 184 -7.40 -0.74 25.08
N PHE A 185 -6.47 0.14 24.70
CA PHE A 185 -6.09 0.45 23.32
C PHE A 185 -4.78 -0.23 22.87
N ARG A 186 -4.07 -0.94 23.76
CA ARG A 186 -2.74 -1.53 23.46
C ARG A 186 -2.75 -2.84 22.65
N ALA A 187 -3.93 -3.33 22.27
CA ALA A 187 -4.09 -4.45 21.35
C ALA A 187 -3.36 -5.77 21.75
N ASP A 188 -3.19 -6.00 23.05
CA ASP A 188 -2.32 -7.07 23.58
C ASP A 188 -2.88 -8.51 23.45
N LYS A 189 -4.18 -8.66 23.14
CA LYS A 189 -4.91 -9.93 23.16
C LYS A 189 -5.56 -10.25 21.80
N PRO A 190 -5.02 -11.20 21.02
CA PRO A 190 -5.52 -11.59 19.69
C PRO A 190 -7.03 -11.87 19.61
N ALA A 191 -7.59 -12.58 20.60
CA ALA A 191 -9.02 -12.89 20.63
C ALA A 191 -9.90 -11.62 20.78
N LYS A 192 -9.47 -10.66 21.62
CA LYS A 192 -10.17 -9.37 21.76
C LYS A 192 -10.06 -8.53 20.48
N MET A 193 -8.94 -8.65 19.78
CA MET A 193 -8.68 -7.97 18.51
C MET A 193 -9.55 -8.50 17.39
N PHE A 194 -9.74 -9.82 17.34
CA PHE A 194 -10.68 -10.45 16.42
C PHE A 194 -12.12 -10.02 16.70
N ILE A 195 -12.51 -9.93 17.98
CA ILE A 195 -13.82 -9.39 18.37
C ILE A 195 -13.97 -7.93 17.93
N VAL A 196 -12.97 -7.07 18.18
CA VAL A 196 -12.99 -5.67 17.74
C VAL A 196 -13.08 -5.56 16.21
N LEU A 197 -12.33 -6.39 15.48
CA LEU A 197 -12.40 -6.48 14.02
C LEU A 197 -13.82 -6.83 13.57
N VAL A 198 -14.40 -7.92 14.10
CA VAL A 198 -15.77 -8.36 13.77
C VAL A 198 -16.81 -7.32 14.17
N SER A 199 -16.67 -6.70 15.35
CA SER A 199 -17.57 -5.63 15.79
C SER A 199 -17.49 -4.41 14.88
N LEU A 200 -16.30 -4.02 14.41
CA LEU A 200 -16.16 -2.95 13.42
C LEU A 200 -16.84 -3.32 12.10
N LEU A 201 -16.64 -4.55 11.62
CA LEU A 201 -17.31 -5.06 10.41
C LEU A 201 -18.83 -4.92 10.56
N VAL A 202 -19.40 -5.38 11.68
CA VAL A 202 -20.85 -5.36 11.94
C VAL A 202 -21.37 -3.93 12.13
N ILE A 203 -20.75 -3.14 13.00
CA ILE A 203 -21.18 -1.78 13.34
C ILE A 203 -21.18 -0.91 12.08
N VAL A 204 -20.11 -0.93 11.30
CA VAL A 204 -20.02 -0.07 10.11
C VAL A 204 -20.87 -0.62 8.96
N SER A 205 -21.06 -1.94 8.81
CA SER A 205 -22.01 -2.48 7.82
C SER A 205 -23.47 -2.09 8.12
N VAL A 206 -23.83 -1.95 9.40
CA VAL A 206 -25.20 -1.58 9.84
C VAL A 206 -25.39 -0.07 9.88
N ILE A 207 -24.37 0.70 10.28
CA ILE A 207 -24.47 2.14 10.55
C ILE A 207 -24.00 3.01 9.37
N ALA A 208 -23.02 2.57 8.55
CA ALA A 208 -22.51 3.38 7.44
C ALA A 208 -23.59 3.83 6.44
N PRO A 209 -24.58 2.97 6.06
CA PRO A 209 -25.68 3.40 5.20
C PRO A 209 -26.52 4.54 5.82
N GLN A 210 -26.50 4.70 7.14
CA GLN A 210 -27.33 5.67 7.87
C GLN A 210 -26.63 7.01 8.11
N ILE A 211 -25.30 7.08 8.03
CA ILE A 211 -24.50 8.29 8.38
C ILE A 211 -23.73 8.88 7.17
N SER A 212 -23.76 8.20 6.02
CA SER A 212 -23.05 8.58 4.77
C SER A 212 -23.04 10.09 4.46
N ASN A 213 -24.19 10.77 4.53
CA ASN A 213 -24.30 12.19 4.19
C ASN A 213 -23.54 13.15 5.13
N GLY A 214 -23.42 12.81 6.43
CA GLY A 214 -22.71 13.65 7.41
C GLY A 214 -21.19 13.53 7.30
N ILE A 215 -20.68 12.36 6.95
CA ILE A 215 -19.24 12.13 6.81
C ILE A 215 -18.73 12.67 5.47
N ILE A 216 -19.50 12.54 4.40
CA ILE A 216 -19.18 13.16 3.10
C ILE A 216 -19.06 14.68 3.23
N SER A 217 -19.89 15.32 4.07
CA SER A 217 -19.80 16.76 4.39
C SER A 217 -18.48 17.14 5.09
N ILE A 218 -17.98 16.31 6.01
CA ILE A 218 -16.70 16.53 6.70
C ILE A 218 -15.50 16.24 5.78
N ILE A 219 -15.62 15.26 4.90
CA ILE A 219 -14.63 14.98 3.83
C ILE A 219 -14.56 16.17 2.87
N LYS A 220 -15.70 16.79 2.54
CA LYS A 220 -15.81 18.00 1.71
C LYS A 220 -15.22 19.26 2.36
N SER A 221 -15.18 19.35 3.70
CA SER A 221 -14.68 20.54 4.40
C SER A 221 -13.16 20.59 4.55
N VAL A 222 -12.47 19.51 4.18
CA VAL A 222 -11.00 19.42 4.17
C VAL A 222 -10.52 19.31 2.72
N PRO A 223 -9.87 20.35 2.15
CA PRO A 223 -9.45 20.38 0.74
C PRO A 223 -8.62 19.17 0.30
N PHE A 224 -7.92 18.54 1.25
CA PHE A 224 -7.13 17.33 1.01
C PHE A 224 -7.97 16.07 0.74
N PHE A 225 -9.13 15.92 1.39
CA PHE A 225 -10.01 14.77 1.20
C PHE A 225 -10.94 14.92 -0.01
N GLU A 226 -11.04 16.13 -0.57
CA GLU A 226 -11.82 16.46 -1.76
C GLU A 226 -11.42 15.61 -2.98
N LYS A 227 -10.13 15.27 -3.14
CA LYS A 227 -9.66 14.38 -4.21
C LYS A 227 -10.26 12.96 -4.15
N TYR A 228 -10.76 12.53 -2.99
CA TYR A 228 -11.44 11.25 -2.85
C TYR A 228 -12.92 11.30 -3.20
N ILE A 229 -13.48 12.51 -3.38
CA ILE A 229 -14.88 12.72 -3.75
C ILE A 229 -15.10 12.37 -5.22
N ALA A 230 -14.14 12.61 -6.10
CA ALA A 230 -14.17 12.11 -7.47
C ALA A 230 -14.43 10.59 -7.50
N TYR A 231 -13.85 9.84 -6.56
CA TYR A 231 -14.08 8.40 -6.42
C TYR A 231 -15.41 8.04 -5.75
N THR A 232 -16.06 8.96 -5.04
CA THR A 232 -17.43 8.75 -4.53
C THR A 232 -18.48 8.92 -5.63
N GLU A 233 -18.21 9.74 -6.64
CA GLU A 233 -19.08 9.93 -7.80
C GLU A 233 -18.93 8.79 -8.83
N GLU A 234 -17.70 8.32 -9.08
CA GLU A 234 -17.45 7.09 -9.88
C GLU A 234 -18.09 5.84 -9.26
N GLY A 235 -18.14 5.74 -7.92
CA GLY A 235 -18.79 4.63 -7.21
C GLY A 235 -20.32 4.59 -7.36
N GLN A 236 -20.95 5.65 -7.87
CA GLN A 236 -22.39 5.68 -8.18
C GLN A 236 -22.70 5.27 -9.63
N ALA A 237 -21.69 5.14 -10.50
CA ALA A 237 -21.85 4.58 -11.83
C ALA A 237 -21.95 3.04 -11.72
N ASN A 238 -23.18 2.53 -11.86
CA ASN A 238 -23.64 1.15 -11.62
C ASN A 238 -23.04 0.07 -12.53
N ASP A 239 -21.72 -0.16 -12.54
CA ASP A 239 -21.19 -1.39 -13.14
C ASP A 239 -21.15 -2.54 -12.12
N TYR A 240 -22.20 -3.36 -12.14
CA TYR A 240 -22.41 -4.49 -11.21
C TYR A 240 -21.19 -5.44 -11.08
N VAL A 241 -20.36 -5.55 -12.11
CA VAL A 241 -19.16 -6.41 -12.14
C VAL A 241 -17.98 -5.80 -11.37
N THR A 242 -17.90 -4.47 -11.22
CA THR A 242 -16.84 -3.83 -10.41
C THR A 242 -17.09 -3.99 -8.91
N SER A 243 -18.35 -4.10 -8.48
CA SER A 243 -18.69 -4.24 -7.06
C SER A 243 -18.18 -5.54 -6.42
N ILE A 244 -18.44 -6.71 -7.03
CA ILE A 244 -18.24 -8.02 -6.38
C ILE A 244 -16.78 -8.30 -6.04
N ASN A 245 -15.86 -7.89 -6.92
CA ASN A 245 -14.46 -8.18 -6.75
C ASN A 245 -13.82 -7.34 -5.63
N HIS A 246 -14.29 -6.10 -5.42
CA HIS A 246 -13.88 -5.29 -4.27
C HIS A 246 -14.35 -5.93 -2.95
N TYR A 247 -15.54 -6.55 -2.93
CA TYR A 247 -16.01 -7.32 -1.76
C TYR A 247 -15.17 -8.59 -1.54
N ILE A 248 -14.75 -9.29 -2.62
CA ILE A 248 -13.81 -10.42 -2.52
C ILE A 248 -12.47 -9.96 -1.92
N PHE A 249 -11.95 -8.81 -2.37
CA PHE A 249 -10.71 -8.25 -1.82
C PHE A 249 -10.86 -7.81 -0.35
N LEU A 250 -11.99 -7.22 0.02
CA LEU A 250 -12.34 -6.93 1.42
C LEU A 250 -12.36 -8.22 2.26
N ALA A 251 -13.01 -9.28 1.80
CA ALA A 251 -13.06 -10.56 2.50
C ALA A 251 -11.64 -11.15 2.65
N PHE A 252 -10.85 -11.14 1.57
CA PHE A 252 -9.47 -11.60 1.59
C PHE A 252 -8.61 -10.82 2.59
N THR A 253 -8.64 -9.49 2.54
CA THR A 253 -7.86 -8.63 3.45
C THR A 253 -8.30 -8.77 4.90
N ALA A 254 -9.61 -8.94 5.16
CA ALA A 254 -10.13 -9.23 6.50
C ALA A 254 -9.63 -10.57 7.04
N ILE A 255 -9.70 -11.65 6.24
CA ILE A 255 -9.19 -12.98 6.60
C ILE A 255 -7.68 -12.92 6.83
N PHE A 256 -6.95 -12.23 5.95
CA PHE A 256 -5.50 -12.13 6.04
C PHE A 256 -5.05 -11.35 7.28
N THR A 257 -5.75 -10.27 7.63
CA THR A 257 -5.53 -9.48 8.86
C THR A 257 -5.87 -10.30 10.10
N GLY A 258 -7.00 -11.02 10.09
CA GLY A 258 -7.40 -11.93 11.16
C GLY A 258 -6.37 -13.05 11.38
N GLY A 259 -5.89 -13.65 10.29
CA GLY A 259 -4.80 -14.63 10.29
C GLY A 259 -3.53 -14.06 10.92
N PHE A 260 -3.15 -12.84 10.57
CA PHE A 260 -2.02 -12.17 11.23
C PHE A 260 -2.23 -12.08 12.74
N PHE A 261 -3.38 -11.60 13.22
CA PHE A 261 -3.61 -11.49 14.67
C PHE A 261 -3.55 -12.83 15.40
N ILE A 262 -4.01 -13.92 14.78
CA ILE A 262 -4.00 -15.26 15.37
C ILE A 262 -2.57 -15.84 15.43
N PHE A 263 -1.80 -15.72 14.34
CA PHE A 263 -0.52 -16.43 14.20
C PHE A 263 0.72 -15.57 14.52
N SER A 264 0.56 -14.25 14.65
CA SER A 264 1.67 -13.31 14.83
C SER A 264 2.42 -13.52 16.15
N PRO A 265 3.77 -13.54 16.14
CA PRO A 265 4.58 -13.64 17.35
C PRO A 265 4.37 -12.47 18.31
N ALA A 266 4.63 -12.70 19.60
CA ALA A 266 4.49 -11.67 20.64
C ALA A 266 5.30 -10.38 20.36
N LYS A 267 6.49 -10.51 19.74
CA LYS A 267 7.33 -9.37 19.34
C LYS A 267 6.67 -8.41 18.35
N ASN A 268 5.68 -8.87 17.60
CA ASN A 268 4.98 -8.08 16.59
C ASN A 268 3.69 -7.45 17.13
N LYS A 269 3.34 -7.64 18.41
CA LYS A 269 2.10 -7.11 19.00
C LYS A 269 1.97 -5.60 18.92
N LYS A 270 3.09 -4.86 18.85
CA LYS A 270 3.08 -3.41 18.64
C LYS A 270 2.37 -3.04 17.34
N LEU A 271 2.59 -3.81 16.28
CA LEU A 271 1.96 -3.61 14.97
C LEU A 271 0.43 -3.78 15.00
N ASN A 272 -0.13 -4.50 15.98
CA ASN A 272 -1.57 -4.76 16.01
C ASN A 272 -2.42 -3.49 16.10
N VAL A 273 -1.96 -2.46 16.82
CA VAL A 273 -2.66 -1.18 16.94
C VAL A 273 -2.69 -0.46 15.59
N TYR A 274 -1.56 -0.49 14.88
CA TYR A 274 -1.43 0.07 13.54
C TYR A 274 -2.37 -0.63 12.55
N LEU A 275 -2.41 -1.96 12.57
CA LEU A 275 -3.24 -2.75 11.65
C LEU A 275 -4.72 -2.56 11.92
N LEU A 276 -5.16 -2.54 13.19
CA LEU A 276 -6.56 -2.26 13.49
C LEU A 276 -6.99 -0.88 13.04
N SER A 277 -6.23 0.15 13.41
CA SER A 277 -6.58 1.52 13.06
C SER A 277 -6.57 1.73 11.54
N SER A 278 -5.58 1.16 10.84
CA SER A 278 -5.52 1.21 9.37
C SER A 278 -6.66 0.43 8.72
N PHE A 279 -7.03 -0.73 9.28
CA PHE A 279 -8.16 -1.53 8.79
C PHE A 279 -9.50 -0.83 9.07
N SER A 280 -9.66 -0.12 10.19
CA SER A 280 -10.84 0.71 10.45
C SER A 280 -10.99 1.82 9.42
N ILE A 281 -9.87 2.48 9.05
CA ILE A 281 -9.87 3.49 7.99
C ILE A 281 -10.23 2.85 6.64
N TYR A 282 -9.61 1.72 6.30
CA TYR A 282 -9.93 0.94 5.09
C TYR A 282 -11.43 0.61 5.02
N PHE A 283 -11.97 0.05 6.09
CA PHE A 283 -13.38 -0.34 6.18
C PHE A 283 -14.31 0.87 6.08
N GLY A 284 -13.98 1.97 6.78
CA GLY A 284 -14.72 3.23 6.69
C GLY A 284 -14.73 3.77 5.26
N LEU A 285 -13.58 3.85 4.60
CA LEU A 285 -13.48 4.28 3.20
C LEU A 285 -14.31 3.40 2.27
N PHE A 286 -14.31 2.08 2.48
CA PHE A 286 -14.99 1.13 1.62
C PHE A 286 -16.51 1.34 1.59
N PHE A 287 -17.12 1.58 2.76
CA PHE A 287 -18.58 1.70 2.89
C PHE A 287 -19.09 3.14 2.87
N ILE A 288 -18.25 4.13 3.22
CA ILE A 288 -18.67 5.54 3.37
C ILE A 288 -18.21 6.40 2.20
N ALA A 289 -17.04 6.11 1.62
CA ALA A 289 -16.49 6.87 0.49
C ALA A 289 -16.62 6.05 -0.81
N SER A 290 -15.67 5.15 -1.08
CA SER A 290 -15.76 4.21 -2.18
C SER A 290 -14.82 3.01 -2.00
N PRO A 291 -15.16 1.85 -2.58
CA PRO A 291 -14.27 0.69 -2.61
C PRO A 291 -12.91 0.96 -3.27
N VAL A 292 -12.87 1.86 -4.27
CA VAL A 292 -11.63 2.26 -4.96
C VAL A 292 -10.70 3.05 -4.03
N ALA A 293 -11.25 3.99 -3.26
CA ALA A 293 -10.49 4.76 -2.28
C ALA A 293 -9.90 3.85 -1.19
N ALA A 294 -10.69 2.88 -0.73
CA ALA A 294 -10.26 1.87 0.22
C ALA A 294 -9.13 1.00 -0.36
N PHE A 295 -9.30 0.52 -1.59
CA PHE A 295 -8.28 -0.27 -2.29
C PHE A 295 -6.93 0.47 -2.36
N ARG A 296 -6.93 1.75 -2.74
CA ARG A 296 -5.72 2.58 -2.80
C ARG A 296 -5.07 2.83 -1.43
N GLN A 297 -5.80 2.68 -0.33
CA GLN A 297 -5.25 2.79 1.03
C GLN A 297 -4.57 1.49 1.48
N THR A 298 -4.94 0.34 0.91
CA THR A 298 -4.44 -0.97 1.38
C THR A 298 -2.92 -1.17 1.39
N PRO A 299 -2.13 -0.65 0.43
CA PRO A 299 -0.69 -0.88 0.46
C PRO A 299 -0.01 -0.26 1.69
N PHE A 300 -0.56 0.82 2.27
CA PHE A 300 0.03 1.46 3.46
C PHE A 300 0.14 0.52 4.64
N TRP A 301 -0.80 -0.42 4.81
CA TRP A 301 -0.81 -1.31 5.96
C TRP A 301 -0.57 -2.78 5.63
N LEU A 302 -0.89 -3.22 4.40
CA LEU A 302 -0.57 -4.58 3.96
C LEU A 302 0.92 -4.78 3.76
N ILE A 303 1.67 -3.82 3.21
CA ILE A 303 3.12 -3.96 3.03
C ILE A 303 3.81 -4.19 4.39
N PRO A 304 3.71 -3.30 5.39
CA PRO A 304 4.35 -3.54 6.68
C PRO A 304 3.86 -4.81 7.40
N MET A 305 2.63 -5.28 7.13
CA MET A 305 2.15 -6.56 7.65
C MET A 305 2.82 -7.77 6.97
N ILE A 306 2.86 -7.79 5.63
CA ILE A 306 3.42 -8.90 4.82
C ILE A 306 4.90 -9.12 5.13
N VAL A 307 5.66 -8.02 5.27
CA VAL A 307 7.10 -8.03 5.63
C VAL A 307 7.37 -8.99 6.78
N ILE A 308 6.56 -8.91 7.84
CA ILE A 308 6.76 -9.65 9.09
C ILE A 308 5.73 -10.78 9.32
N TYR A 309 4.94 -11.11 8.30
CA TYR A 309 3.90 -12.13 8.40
C TYR A 309 4.56 -13.49 8.67
N PRO A 310 4.05 -14.28 9.63
CA PRO A 310 4.68 -15.55 10.02
C PRO A 310 4.33 -16.68 9.04
N TRP A 311 4.75 -16.55 7.78
CA TRP A 311 4.40 -17.44 6.66
C TRP A 311 4.54 -18.93 6.99
N GLU A 312 5.58 -19.29 7.75
CA GLU A 312 5.84 -20.68 8.15
C GLU A 312 4.85 -21.24 9.17
N ARG A 313 4.38 -20.39 10.10
CA ARG A 313 3.37 -20.80 11.10
C ARG A 313 1.99 -21.00 10.48
N VAL A 314 1.71 -20.29 9.39
CA VAL A 314 0.44 -20.39 8.64
C VAL A 314 0.47 -21.56 7.65
N GLY A 315 1.51 -22.40 7.66
CA GLY A 315 1.59 -23.59 6.83
C GLY A 315 2.03 -23.34 5.40
N VAL A 316 2.45 -22.12 5.05
CA VAL A 316 3.06 -21.81 3.75
C VAL A 316 4.48 -22.38 3.71
N ARG A 317 4.55 -23.66 3.34
CA ARG A 317 5.78 -24.37 2.96
C ARG A 317 6.05 -24.21 1.46
N SER A 318 7.21 -24.68 1.00
CA SER A 318 7.67 -24.55 -0.39
C SER A 318 6.63 -25.03 -1.43
N ILE A 319 5.79 -26.02 -1.09
CA ILE A 319 4.73 -26.57 -1.95
C ILE A 319 3.43 -25.73 -1.94
N GLY A 320 3.16 -24.97 -0.87
CA GLY A 320 2.00 -24.05 -0.80
C GLY A 320 2.25 -22.70 -1.47
N THR A 321 3.52 -22.41 -1.79
CA THR A 321 3.94 -21.16 -2.43
C THR A 321 3.39 -21.01 -3.86
N PRO A 322 3.44 -22.04 -4.74
CA PRO A 322 2.85 -21.96 -6.07
C PRO A 322 1.33 -21.75 -6.05
N ILE A 323 0.59 -22.45 -5.18
CA ILE A 323 -0.86 -22.31 -5.07
C ILE A 323 -1.24 -20.89 -4.64
N PHE A 324 -0.52 -20.34 -3.66
CA PHE A 324 -0.74 -18.96 -3.23
C PHE A 324 -0.37 -17.94 -4.30
N VAL A 325 0.73 -18.15 -5.03
CA VAL A 325 1.12 -17.30 -6.17
C VAL A 325 0.05 -17.34 -7.26
N CYS A 326 -0.53 -18.51 -7.57
CA CYS A 326 -1.64 -18.62 -8.52
C CYS A 326 -2.91 -17.91 -8.03
N LEU A 327 -3.25 -18.00 -6.73
CA LEU A 327 -4.37 -17.26 -6.13
C LEU A 327 -4.12 -15.74 -6.17
N CYS A 328 -2.89 -15.31 -5.96
CA CYS A 328 -2.49 -13.92 -6.09
C CYS A 328 -2.49 -13.45 -7.55
N ALA A 329 -2.06 -14.28 -8.51
CA ALA A 329 -2.17 -13.98 -9.93
C ALA A 329 -3.63 -13.77 -10.37
N GLY A 330 -4.58 -14.48 -9.74
CA GLY A 330 -6.02 -14.18 -9.89
C GLY A 330 -6.43 -12.80 -9.36
N LEU A 331 -5.80 -12.33 -8.28
CA LEU A 331 -5.96 -10.95 -7.78
C LEU A 331 -5.25 -9.92 -8.69
N LEU A 332 -4.15 -10.29 -9.36
CA LEU A 332 -3.50 -9.44 -10.37
C LEU A 332 -4.40 -9.23 -11.58
N TYR A 333 -5.06 -10.30 -12.06
CA TYR A 333 -6.07 -10.20 -13.10
C TYR A 333 -7.22 -9.26 -12.69
N PHE A 334 -7.65 -9.30 -11.43
CA PHE A 334 -8.63 -8.37 -10.89
C PHE A 334 -8.15 -6.89 -10.89
N GLN A 335 -6.90 -6.63 -10.48
CA GLN A 335 -6.34 -5.27 -10.40
C GLN A 335 -6.17 -4.60 -11.77
N PHE A 336 -5.82 -5.35 -12.81
CA PHE A 336 -5.68 -4.80 -14.16
C PHE A 336 -7.00 -4.78 -14.94
N GLY A 337 -7.92 -5.68 -14.64
CA GLY A 337 -9.18 -5.81 -15.38
C GLY A 337 -10.21 -4.72 -15.11
N GLN A 338 -10.03 -3.88 -14.08
CA GLN A 338 -11.04 -2.89 -13.65
C GLN A 338 -10.55 -1.44 -13.55
N VAL A 339 -9.26 -1.17 -13.77
CA VAL A 339 -8.77 0.21 -13.88
C VAL A 339 -8.94 0.76 -15.31
N TYR A 340 -9.25 -0.11 -16.27
CA TYR A 340 -9.23 0.20 -17.71
C TYR A 340 -10.53 -0.14 -18.48
N LEU A 341 -11.64 -0.39 -17.79
CA LEU A 341 -12.94 -0.53 -18.42
C LEU A 341 -13.92 0.49 -17.86
#